data_AF-A0A376F8E4-F1
#
_entry.id   AF-A0A376F8E4-F1
#
_cell.length_a   1.000
_cell.length_b   1.000
_cell.length_c   1.000
_cell.angle_alpha   90.00
_cell.angle_beta   90.00
_cell.angle_gamma   90.00
#
_symmetry.space_group_name_H-M   'P 1'
#
loop_
_entity.id
_entity.type
_entity.pdbx_description
1 polymer ?
#
loop_
_entity_poly.entity_id
_entity_poly.type
_entity_poly.pdbx_seq_one_letter_code
_entity_poly.pdbx_strand_id
1 'polypeptide(L)'
;MKKRSVIAIAALAAMSFQALATTPFGVTSRDISGEKRLAQQQVFEGFGCHGGNISPQLAWKNPPAGTKSFAVTVYDPDAPTGSGWWHWTVANIPAKIMTLPADAGNPNGEKLPAGVVQGRNDFGYSGFGGACPPEGDKPHRYQITRLGSGRG
;
A
#
# COMPACT_ATOMS: atom_id res chain seq x y z
N MET A 1 -38.57 -55.69 42.14
CA MET A 1 -37.10 -55.55 41.95
C MET A 1 -36.77 -56.14 40.59
N LYS A 2 -36.18 -55.50 39.56
CA LYS A 2 -35.26 -54.36 39.40
C LYS A 2 -35.63 -53.60 38.11
N LYS A 3 -35.62 -52.26 38.12
CA LYS A 3 -35.78 -51.42 36.92
C LYS A 3 -34.47 -51.45 36.12
N ARG A 4 -34.52 -51.73 34.81
CA ARG A 4 -33.36 -51.61 33.91
C ARG A 4 -33.38 -50.20 33.31
N SER A 5 -32.47 -49.34 33.78
CA SER A 5 -32.27 -48.01 33.22
C SER A 5 -31.51 -48.11 31.90
N VAL A 6 -32.07 -47.56 30.84
CA VAL A 6 -31.37 -47.34 29.57
C VAL A 6 -30.66 -46.00 29.69
N ILE A 7 -29.32 -46.01 29.68
CA ILE A 7 -28.52 -44.79 29.64
C ILE A 7 -28.37 -44.38 28.17
N ALA A 8 -29.06 -43.32 27.77
CA ALA A 8 -28.82 -42.68 26.48
C ALA A 8 -27.57 -41.78 26.61
N ILE A 9 -26.48 -42.17 25.95
CA ILE A 9 -25.28 -41.33 25.83
C ILE A 9 -25.56 -40.30 24.73
N ALA A 10 -25.85 -39.06 25.12
CA ALA A 10 -25.89 -37.94 24.19
C ALA A 10 -24.45 -37.56 23.82
N ALA A 11 -24.03 -37.87 22.59
CA ALA A 11 -22.75 -37.42 22.06
C ALA A 11 -22.82 -35.91 21.76
N LEU A 12 -22.16 -35.11 22.58
CA LEU A 12 -22.01 -33.67 22.35
C LEU A 12 -20.95 -33.46 21.26
N ALA A 13 -21.38 -33.27 20.01
CA ALA A 13 -20.47 -32.93 18.92
C ALA A 13 -20.00 -31.47 19.09
N ALA A 14 -18.75 -31.29 19.54
CA ALA A 14 -18.11 -29.98 19.54
C ALA A 14 -17.88 -29.53 18.09
N MET A 15 -18.72 -28.62 17.58
CA MET A 15 -18.47 -27.96 16.30
C MET A 15 -17.32 -26.96 16.49
N SER A 16 -16.15 -27.31 15.98
CA SER A 16 -15.02 -26.40 15.90
C SER A 16 -15.34 -25.29 14.88
N PHE A 17 -15.52 -24.06 15.37
CA PHE A 17 -15.53 -22.88 14.52
C PHE A 17 -14.13 -22.71 13.92
N GLN A 18 -13.98 -23.01 12.63
CA GLN A 18 -12.77 -22.64 11.90
C GLN A 18 -12.82 -21.14 11.62
N ALA A 19 -11.91 -20.38 12.24
CA ALA A 19 -11.69 -19.00 11.87
C ALA A 19 -11.12 -18.96 10.45
N LEU A 20 -11.90 -18.51 9.47
CA LEU A 20 -11.41 -18.23 8.13
C LEU A 20 -10.48 -17.03 8.21
N ALA A 21 -9.16 -17.26 8.12
CA ALA A 21 -8.20 -16.18 7.98
C ALA A 21 -8.47 -15.45 6.65
N THR A 22 -8.99 -14.23 6.72
CA THR A 22 -9.08 -13.36 5.54
C THR A 22 -7.67 -13.04 5.08
N THR A 23 -7.39 -13.24 3.79
CA THR A 23 -6.09 -12.87 3.24
C THR A 23 -5.95 -11.35 3.34
N PRO A 24 -4.87 -10.82 3.95
CA PRO A 24 -4.75 -9.39 4.17
C PRO A 24 -4.75 -8.64 2.83
N PHE A 25 -5.35 -7.44 2.86
CA PHE A 25 -5.27 -6.51 1.75
C PHE A 25 -3.79 -6.16 1.51
N GLY A 26 -3.28 -6.51 0.35
CA GLY A 26 -1.87 -6.38 0.00
C GLY A 26 -1.65 -5.37 -1.12
N VAL A 27 -0.42 -4.87 -1.18
CA VAL A 27 0.12 -4.19 -2.36
C VAL A 27 1.41 -4.90 -2.76
N THR A 28 1.60 -5.12 -4.05
CA THR A 28 2.81 -5.69 -4.63
C THR A 28 3.33 -4.78 -5.73
N SER A 29 4.61 -4.89 -6.01
CA SER A 29 5.26 -4.20 -7.12
C SER A 29 6.24 -5.14 -7.79
N ARG A 30 6.42 -4.96 -9.11
CA ARG A 30 7.54 -5.57 -9.85
C ARG A 30 8.82 -4.72 -9.83
N ASP A 31 8.70 -3.44 -9.47
CA ASP A 31 9.82 -2.48 -9.48
C ASP A 31 10.51 -2.37 -8.11
N ILE A 32 9.78 -2.67 -7.03
CA ILE A 32 10.28 -2.64 -5.66
C ILE A 32 9.84 -3.90 -4.89
N SER A 33 10.63 -4.33 -3.90
CA SER A 33 10.37 -5.57 -3.18
C SER A 33 10.86 -5.48 -1.73
N GLY A 34 9.92 -5.39 -0.79
CA GLY A 34 10.20 -5.45 0.65
C GLY A 34 11.28 -4.46 1.10
N GLU A 35 12.21 -4.94 1.93
CA GLU A 35 13.32 -4.16 2.50
C GLU A 35 14.54 -4.05 1.57
N LYS A 36 14.38 -4.33 0.26
CA LYS A 36 15.47 -4.16 -0.70
C LYS A 36 15.71 -2.69 -0.98
N ARG A 37 16.96 -2.38 -1.32
CA ARG A 37 17.35 -1.05 -1.81
C ARG A 37 16.55 -0.70 -3.06
N LEU A 38 16.06 0.54 -3.12
CA LEU A 38 15.38 1.08 -4.29
C LEU A 38 16.32 1.11 -5.50
N ALA A 39 15.77 0.81 -6.68
CA ALA A 39 16.48 0.96 -7.94
C ALA A 39 16.61 2.44 -8.30
N GLN A 40 17.57 2.77 -9.19
CA GLN A 40 17.81 4.16 -9.61
C GLN A 40 16.58 4.83 -10.21
N GLN A 41 15.66 4.04 -10.79
CA GLN A 41 14.39 4.53 -11.31
C GLN A 41 13.54 5.21 -10.23
N GLN A 42 13.56 4.74 -8.97
CA GLN A 42 12.79 5.31 -7.86
C GLN A 42 13.56 6.36 -7.04
N VAL A 43 14.80 6.66 -7.42
CA VAL A 43 15.59 7.74 -6.82
C VAL A 43 15.17 9.08 -7.45
N PHE A 44 15.19 10.16 -6.68
CA PHE A 44 14.80 11.49 -7.14
C PHE A 44 15.78 12.04 -8.18
N GLU A 45 15.29 12.95 -9.02
CA GLU A 45 16.10 13.74 -9.95
C GLU A 45 16.07 15.20 -9.47
N GLY A 46 17.08 15.58 -8.69
CA GLY A 46 17.13 16.87 -8.00
C GLY A 46 17.76 16.76 -6.61
N PHE A 47 18.02 17.91 -5.98
CA PHE A 47 18.62 18.01 -4.63
C PHE A 47 19.95 17.25 -4.48
N GLY A 48 20.72 17.11 -5.56
CA GLY A 48 21.97 16.33 -5.59
C GLY A 48 21.79 14.85 -5.93
N CYS A 49 20.56 14.37 -6.05
CA CYS A 49 20.24 13.03 -6.56
C CYS A 49 20.04 13.02 -8.09
N HIS A 50 20.40 11.90 -8.70
CA HIS A 50 20.40 11.70 -10.16
C HIS A 50 19.70 10.40 -10.58
N GLY A 51 18.56 10.13 -9.95
CA GLY A 51 17.71 9.00 -10.29
C GLY A 51 16.77 9.28 -11.46
N GLY A 52 15.88 8.33 -11.75
CA GLY A 52 14.87 8.47 -12.81
C GLY A 52 13.58 9.16 -12.36
N ASN A 53 13.37 9.34 -11.05
CA ASN A 53 12.15 9.92 -10.46
C ASN A 53 10.84 9.27 -10.92
N ILE A 54 10.86 7.96 -11.19
CA ILE A 54 9.75 7.17 -11.69
C ILE A 54 9.05 6.46 -10.53
N SER A 55 7.77 6.76 -10.32
CA SER A 55 6.96 6.04 -9.34
C SER A 55 6.92 4.54 -9.67
N PRO A 56 7.02 3.64 -8.70
CA PRO A 56 6.98 2.21 -8.97
C PRO A 56 5.58 1.78 -9.43
N GLN A 57 5.52 0.71 -10.22
CA GLN A 57 4.29 -0.02 -10.50
C GLN A 57 3.71 -0.55 -9.18
N LEU A 58 2.40 -0.44 -8.99
CA LEU A 58 1.70 -0.96 -7.81
C LEU A 58 0.51 -1.81 -8.24
N ALA A 59 0.31 -2.96 -7.62
CA ALA A 59 -0.87 -3.80 -7.82
C ALA A 59 -1.46 -4.20 -6.47
N TRP A 60 -2.79 -4.17 -6.35
CA TRP A 60 -3.47 -4.55 -5.11
C TRP A 60 -3.89 -6.01 -5.11
N LYS A 61 -3.86 -6.62 -3.93
CA LYS A 61 -4.26 -8.02 -3.73
C LYS A 61 -5.31 -8.09 -2.64
N ASN A 62 -6.44 -8.74 -2.90
CA ASN A 62 -7.52 -8.95 -1.94
C ASN A 62 -8.07 -7.64 -1.33
N PRO A 63 -8.56 -6.69 -2.15
CA PRO A 63 -9.23 -5.52 -1.60
C PRO A 63 -10.46 -5.96 -0.77
N PRO A 64 -10.74 -5.32 0.37
CA PRO A 64 -11.91 -5.64 1.17
C PRO A 64 -13.20 -5.56 0.34
N ALA A 65 -14.17 -6.42 0.65
CA ALA A 65 -15.48 -6.37 0.00
C ALA A 65 -16.12 -4.99 0.19
N GLY A 66 -16.75 -4.45 -0.86
CA GLY A 66 -17.37 -3.12 -0.82
C GLY A 66 -16.42 -1.94 -1.06
N THR A 67 -15.12 -2.17 -1.28
CA THR A 67 -14.18 -1.11 -1.67
C THR A 67 -14.70 -0.34 -2.89
N LYS A 68 -14.75 0.99 -2.79
CA LYS A 68 -15.20 1.93 -3.83
C LYS A 68 -14.04 2.64 -4.49
N SER A 69 -13.02 2.97 -3.72
CA SER A 69 -11.79 3.58 -4.22
C SER A 69 -10.57 3.20 -3.39
N PHE A 70 -9.40 3.39 -3.97
CA PHE A 70 -8.10 3.29 -3.31
C PHE A 70 -7.44 4.65 -3.16
N ALA A 71 -6.54 4.73 -2.18
CA ALA A 71 -5.53 5.76 -2.07
C ALA A 71 -4.15 5.13 -1.82
N VAL A 72 -3.11 5.80 -2.29
CA VAL A 72 -1.70 5.44 -2.05
C VAL A 72 -0.97 6.62 -1.45
N THR A 73 -0.12 6.32 -0.48
CA THR A 73 0.90 7.26 0.00
C THR A 73 2.27 6.62 -0.03
N VAL A 74 3.30 7.42 -0.30
CA VAL A 74 4.71 7.07 -0.12
C VAL A 74 5.28 8.03 0.91
N TYR A 75 5.77 7.50 2.03
CA TYR A 75 6.24 8.30 3.16
C TYR A 75 7.58 7.79 3.69
N ASP A 76 8.49 8.71 3.96
CA ASP A 76 9.77 8.45 4.62
C ASP A 76 9.70 8.93 6.08
N PRO A 77 9.61 8.03 7.07
CA PRO A 77 9.62 8.40 8.49
C PRO A 77 11.02 8.73 9.01
N ASP A 78 12.07 8.40 8.26
CA ASP A 78 13.47 8.52 8.68
C ASP A 78 14.06 9.89 8.26
N ALA A 79 13.37 10.65 7.39
CA ALA A 79 13.75 12.00 7.01
C ALA A 79 13.86 12.95 8.23
N PRO A 80 14.99 13.67 8.38
CA PRO A 80 15.29 14.47 9.58
C PRO A 80 14.61 15.85 9.58
N THR A 81 13.29 15.90 9.38
CA THR A 81 12.49 17.13 9.31
C THR A 81 11.63 17.39 10.54
N GLY A 82 11.52 16.39 11.44
CA GLY A 82 10.57 16.38 12.54
C GLY A 82 9.18 15.84 12.17
N SER A 83 8.87 15.70 10.87
CA SER A 83 7.57 15.20 10.37
C SER A 83 7.70 14.14 9.28
N GLY A 84 8.91 13.59 9.08
CA GLY A 84 9.24 12.74 7.93
C GLY A 84 9.11 13.47 6.59
N TRP A 85 8.88 12.71 5.51
CA TRP A 85 8.74 13.25 4.17
C TRP A 85 7.67 12.52 3.35
N TRP A 86 6.68 13.25 2.86
CA TRP A 86 5.67 12.76 1.93
C TRP A 86 6.21 12.83 0.50
N HIS A 87 6.51 11.65 -0.05
CA HIS A 87 7.03 11.48 -1.41
C HIS A 87 5.93 11.42 -2.46
N TRP A 88 4.74 10.89 -2.11
CA TRP A 88 3.61 10.81 -3.02
C TRP A 88 2.32 10.62 -2.26
N THR A 89 1.25 11.28 -2.72
CA THR A 89 -0.11 11.01 -2.28
C THR A 89 -1.02 11.00 -3.51
N VAL A 90 -1.84 9.96 -3.63
CA VAL A 90 -2.80 9.82 -4.73
C VAL A 90 -4.09 9.19 -4.21
N ALA A 91 -5.23 9.74 -4.61
CA ALA A 91 -6.54 9.37 -4.12
C ALA A 91 -7.57 9.25 -5.25
N ASN A 92 -8.75 8.73 -4.91
CA ASN A 92 -9.87 8.50 -5.83
C ASN A 92 -9.56 7.49 -6.95
N ILE A 93 -8.62 6.56 -6.72
CA ILE A 93 -8.37 5.46 -7.65
C ILE A 93 -9.60 4.55 -7.66
N PRO A 94 -10.35 4.41 -8.76
CA PRO A 94 -11.58 3.62 -8.76
C PRO A 94 -11.30 2.15 -8.39
N ALA A 95 -12.17 1.49 -7.63
CA ALA A 95 -11.95 0.11 -7.17
C ALA A 95 -11.73 -0.92 -8.30
N LYS A 96 -12.17 -0.62 -9.52
CA LYS A 96 -11.93 -1.44 -10.72
C LYS A 96 -10.48 -1.38 -11.22
N ILE A 97 -9.73 -0.35 -10.84
CA ILE A 97 -8.32 -0.17 -11.23
C ILE A 97 -7.49 -0.96 -10.23
N MET A 98 -7.03 -2.14 -10.64
CA MET A 98 -6.28 -3.05 -9.78
C MET A 98 -4.75 -2.88 -9.81
N THR A 99 -4.28 -1.97 -10.66
CA THR A 99 -2.87 -1.67 -10.85
C THR A 99 -2.67 -0.21 -11.24
N LEU A 100 -1.58 0.39 -10.76
CA LEU A 100 -1.00 1.62 -11.30
C LEU A 100 0.28 1.24 -12.03
N PRO A 101 0.47 1.67 -13.29
CA PRO A 101 1.72 1.42 -14.01
C PRO A 101 2.88 2.16 -13.34
N ALA A 102 4.10 1.74 -13.68
CA ALA A 102 5.27 2.56 -13.39
C ALA A 102 5.08 3.95 -14.00
N ASP A 103 5.59 4.98 -13.32
CA ASP A 103 5.46 6.38 -13.71
C ASP A 103 4.01 6.93 -13.68
N ALA A 104 3.06 6.23 -13.05
CA ALA A 104 1.73 6.79 -12.78
C ALA A 104 1.77 8.08 -11.95
N GLY A 105 2.78 8.25 -11.10
CA GLY A 105 2.98 9.43 -10.26
C GLY A 105 3.60 10.63 -10.97
N ASN A 106 3.77 10.60 -12.30
CA ASN A 106 4.34 11.71 -13.04
C ASN A 106 3.52 13.01 -12.81
N PRO A 107 4.16 14.19 -12.62
CA PRO A 107 3.45 15.46 -12.43
C PRO A 107 2.49 15.83 -13.56
N ASN A 108 2.77 15.40 -14.80
CA ASN A 108 1.89 15.62 -15.94
C ASN A 108 0.59 14.79 -15.87
N GLY A 109 0.55 13.76 -15.01
CA GLY A 109 -0.63 12.92 -14.80
C GLY A 109 -1.01 12.02 -15.99
N GLU A 110 -0.17 11.91 -17.01
CA GLU A 110 -0.46 11.21 -18.28
C GLU A 110 -0.87 9.74 -18.12
N LYS A 111 -0.36 9.09 -17.07
CA LYS A 111 -0.60 7.67 -16.77
C LYS A 111 -1.63 7.45 -15.67
N LEU A 112 -2.27 8.51 -15.18
CA LEU A 112 -3.35 8.39 -14.19
C LEU A 112 -4.71 8.20 -14.86
N PRO A 113 -5.54 7.28 -14.35
CA PRO A 113 -6.92 7.19 -14.79
C PRO A 113 -7.68 8.49 -14.51
N ALA A 114 -8.67 8.79 -15.34
CA ALA A 114 -9.55 9.94 -15.14
C ALA A 114 -10.22 9.92 -13.75
N GLY A 115 -10.26 11.09 -13.10
CA GLY A 115 -10.84 11.27 -11.75
C GLY A 115 -9.90 10.92 -10.59
N VAL A 116 -8.71 10.38 -10.87
CA VAL A 116 -7.65 10.18 -9.88
C VAL A 116 -6.92 11.49 -9.64
N VAL A 117 -6.64 11.81 -8.38
CA VAL A 117 -6.04 13.10 -7.98
C VAL A 117 -4.74 12.85 -7.22
N GLN A 118 -3.69 13.59 -7.56
CA GLN A 118 -2.44 13.64 -6.81
C GLN A 118 -2.46 14.82 -5.84
N GLY A 119 -2.06 14.57 -4.60
CA GLY A 119 -1.83 15.63 -3.63
C GLY A 119 -0.44 16.25 -3.79
N ARG A 120 -0.24 17.40 -3.16
CA ARG A 120 1.07 18.06 -3.08
C ARG A 120 1.99 17.26 -2.16
N ASN A 121 3.20 16.97 -2.63
CA ASN A 121 4.26 16.32 -1.87
C ASN A 121 5.16 17.36 -1.16
N ASP A 122 6.09 16.89 -0.33
CA ASP A 122 6.97 17.78 0.45
C ASP A 122 8.08 18.42 -0.41
N PHE A 123 8.29 17.96 -1.65
CA PHE A 123 9.09 18.68 -2.65
C PHE A 123 8.37 19.91 -3.22
N GLY A 124 7.07 20.06 -2.94
CA GLY A 124 6.29 21.25 -3.24
C GLY A 124 5.44 21.17 -4.52
N TYR A 125 5.33 20.00 -5.16
CA TYR A 125 4.52 19.80 -6.37
C TYR A 125 3.56 18.61 -6.23
N SER A 126 2.58 18.50 -7.13
CA SER A 126 1.67 17.35 -7.18
C SER A 126 2.26 16.23 -8.03
N GLY A 127 2.63 15.12 -7.40
CA GLY A 127 3.30 14.01 -8.08
C GLY A 127 4.13 13.16 -7.13
N PHE A 128 4.73 12.11 -7.67
CA PHE A 128 5.76 11.33 -7.00
C PHE A 128 7.09 12.10 -7.04
N GLY A 129 7.78 12.14 -5.90
CA GLY A 129 9.19 12.49 -5.80
C GLY A 129 9.96 11.31 -5.22
N GLY A 130 11.00 10.87 -5.90
CA GLY A 130 11.81 9.72 -5.51
C GLY A 130 12.60 9.89 -4.22
N ALA A 131 13.36 8.85 -3.87
CA ALA A 131 14.26 8.85 -2.72
C ALA A 131 15.42 9.83 -2.92
N CYS A 132 15.73 10.64 -1.91
CA CYS A 132 16.94 11.47 -1.88
C CYS A 132 17.39 11.74 -0.43
N PRO A 133 17.84 10.71 0.31
CA PRO A 133 18.31 10.89 1.67
C PRO A 133 19.65 11.66 1.68
N PRO A 134 20.00 12.35 2.78
CA PRO A 134 21.28 13.04 2.91
C PRO A 134 22.47 12.09 2.69
N GLU A 135 23.54 12.60 2.09
CA GLU A 135 24.77 11.81 1.92
C GLU A 135 25.35 11.40 3.27
N GLY A 136 25.70 10.11 3.39
CA GLY A 136 26.28 9.55 4.62
C GLY A 136 25.29 9.20 5.73
N ASP A 137 23.99 9.47 5.55
CA ASP A 137 22.97 9.05 6.51
C ASP A 137 22.70 7.53 6.44
N LYS A 138 22.04 7.00 7.46
CA LYS A 138 21.56 5.61 7.49
C LYS A 138 20.58 5.36 6.33
N PRO A 139 20.33 4.10 5.93
CA PRO A 139 19.27 3.81 4.97
C PRO A 139 17.89 4.26 5.48
N HIS A 140 17.19 5.08 4.69
CA HIS A 140 15.81 5.48 4.94
C HIS A 140 14.82 4.44 4.40
N ARG A 141 13.66 4.34 5.05
CA ARG A 141 12.57 3.45 4.62
C ARG A 141 11.50 4.25 3.89
N TYR A 142 11.03 3.73 2.77
CA TYR A 142 9.97 4.36 1.98
C TYR A 142 8.71 3.52 2.10
N GLN A 143 7.79 3.96 2.96
CA GLN A 143 6.58 3.23 3.30
C GLN A 143 5.48 3.50 2.27
N ILE A 144 5.03 2.43 1.61
CA ILE A 144 3.91 2.50 0.68
C ILE A 144 2.66 2.01 1.39
N THR A 145 1.74 2.94 1.65
CA THR A 145 0.47 2.63 2.28
C THR A 145 -0.63 2.64 1.24
N ARG A 146 -1.46 1.60 1.28
CA ARG A 146 -2.69 1.45 0.51
C ARG A 146 -3.88 1.52 1.44
N LEU A 147 -4.92 2.23 1.03
CA LEU A 147 -6.20 2.36 1.73
C LEU A 147 -7.32 1.97 0.79
N GLY A 148 -8.28 1.16 1.25
CA GLY A 148 -9.54 0.91 0.55
C GLY A 148 -10.66 1.65 1.26
N SER A 149 -11.39 2.51 0.55
CA SER A 149 -12.54 3.23 1.10
C SER A 149 -13.84 2.55 0.71
N GLY A 150 -14.69 2.24 1.69
CA GLY A 150 -16.10 1.91 1.50
C GLY A 150 -16.93 2.85 2.35
N ARG A 151 -17.95 3.49 1.77
CA ARG A 151 -19.02 4.06 2.62
C ARG A 151 -19.94 2.91 3.01
N GLY A 152 -20.15 2.75 4.32
CA GLY A 152 -21.28 2.00 4.86
C GLY A 152 -22.60 2.68 4.51
#